data_AF-X0ZMR1-F1
#
_entry.id   AF-X0ZMR1-F1
#
_cell.length_a   1.000
_cell.length_b   1.000
_cell.length_c   1.000
_cell.angle_alpha   90.00
_cell.angle_beta   90.00
_cell.angle_gamma   90.00
#
_symmetry.space_group_name_H-M   'P 1'
#
loop_
_entity.id
_entity.type
_entity.pdbx_description
1 polymer ?
#
loop_
_entity_poly.entity_id
_entity_poly.type
_entity_poly.pdbx_seq_one_letter_code
_entity_poly.pdbx_strand_id
1 'polypeptide(L)'
;MSYKLPDEKDLEAMIGIVGKEYATNNKAITASYLSKSVMGLESQIPDIVVRPKYVEEIRKILIYCSQEKIAVSPFWIEIVVN
;
A
#
# COMPACT_ATOMS: atom_id res chain seq x y z
N MET A 1 11.67 9.94 12.65
CA MET A 1 10.94 8.68 12.91
C MET A 1 11.28 7.73 11.77
N SER A 2 11.65 6.48 12.07
CA SER A 2 11.97 5.49 11.02
C SER A 2 10.71 4.70 10.72
N TYR A 3 10.32 4.64 9.45
CA TYR A 3 9.32 3.69 8.97
C TYR A 3 9.98 2.33 8.70
N LYS A 4 9.24 1.24 8.85
CA LYS A 4 9.69 -0.11 8.46
C LYS A 4 9.25 -0.39 7.03
N LEU A 5 10.03 -1.20 6.31
CA LEU A 5 9.60 -1.78 5.04
C LEU A 5 8.57 -2.89 5.30
N PRO A 6 7.51 -3.01 4.48
CA PRO A 6 6.51 -4.07 4.62
C PRO A 6 7.09 -5.46 4.38
N ASP A 7 6.62 -6.46 5.12
CA ASP A 7 6.96 -7.87 4.94
C ASP A 7 5.76 -8.72 4.48
N GLU A 8 5.95 -10.04 4.37
CA GLU A 8 4.87 -10.97 3.98
C GLU A 8 3.71 -11.00 4.98
N LYS A 9 3.95 -10.74 6.27
CA LYS A 9 2.88 -10.68 7.28
C LYS A 9 2.02 -9.44 7.10
N ASP A 10 2.64 -8.33 6.75
CA ASP A 10 1.92 -7.10 6.44
C ASP A 10 1.01 -7.31 5.22
N LEU A 11 1.48 -8.04 4.19
CA LEU A 11 0.64 -8.42 3.05
C LEU A 11 -0.53 -9.33 3.46
N GLU A 12 -0.30 -10.34 4.29
CA GLU A 12 -1.35 -11.22 4.79
C GLU A 12 -2.40 -10.43 5.60
N ALA A 13 -1.97 -9.46 6.41
CA ALA A 13 -2.86 -8.57 7.14
C ALA A 13 -3.71 -7.72 6.19
N MET A 14 -3.12 -7.15 5.12
CA MET A 14 -3.86 -6.42 4.10
C MET A 14 -4.86 -7.33 3.38
N ILE A 15 -4.47 -8.55 2.99
CA ILE A 15 -5.35 -9.55 2.38
C ILE A 15 -6.51 -9.90 3.32
N GLY A 16 -6.27 -10.00 4.64
CA GLY A 16 -7.31 -10.24 5.63
C GLY A 16 -8.33 -9.10 5.75
N ILE A 17 -7.93 -7.86 5.43
CA ILE A 17 -8.81 -6.69 5.49
C ILE A 17 -9.61 -6.52 4.20
N VAL A 18 -8.97 -6.56 3.02
CA VAL A 18 -9.61 -6.22 1.73
C VAL A 18 -9.89 -7.43 0.82
N GLY A 19 -9.35 -8.60 1.13
CA GLY A 19 -9.41 -9.79 0.31
C GLY A 19 -8.23 -9.95 -0.66
N LYS A 20 -7.96 -11.20 -1.07
CA LYS A 20 -6.79 -11.59 -1.87
C LYS A 20 -6.71 -10.93 -3.25
N GLU A 21 -7.85 -10.57 -3.83
CA GLU A 21 -7.90 -9.89 -5.14
C GLU A 21 -7.56 -8.40 -5.04
N TYR A 22 -7.51 -7.84 -3.83
CA TYR A 22 -7.40 -6.41 -3.58
C TYR A 22 -6.13 -6.02 -2.84
N ALA A 23 -5.25 -6.96 -2.50
CA ALA A 23 -3.93 -6.68 -1.94
C ALA A 23 -2.86 -7.50 -2.67
N THR A 24 -1.78 -6.84 -3.09
CA THR A 24 -0.71 -7.52 -3.84
C THR A 24 0.65 -6.88 -3.62
N ASN A 25 1.70 -7.71 -3.60
CA ASN A 25 3.11 -7.34 -3.66
C ASN A 25 3.76 -7.80 -4.98
N ASN A 26 2.95 -8.17 -5.98
CA ASN A 26 3.49 -8.62 -7.27
C ASN A 26 4.21 -7.45 -7.94
N LYS A 27 5.53 -7.59 -8.14
CA LYS A 27 6.39 -6.54 -8.69
C LYS A 27 5.92 -5.96 -10.03
N ALA A 28 5.31 -6.79 -10.89
CA ALA A 28 4.79 -6.31 -12.17
C ALA A 28 3.55 -5.43 -11.99
N ILE A 29 2.71 -5.76 -11.01
CA ILE A 29 1.52 -4.98 -10.67
C ILE A 29 1.95 -3.72 -9.91
N THR A 30 2.80 -3.81 -8.89
CA THR A 30 3.25 -2.62 -8.15
C THR A 30 3.98 -1.62 -9.03
N ALA A 31 4.77 -2.09 -10.01
CA ALA A 31 5.40 -1.22 -11.00
C ALA A 31 4.40 -0.49 -11.91
N SER A 32 3.18 -1.01 -12.13
CA SER A 32 2.15 -0.29 -12.90
C SER A 32 1.56 0.89 -12.15
N TYR A 33 1.72 0.94 -10.82
CA TYR A 33 1.33 2.07 -9.97
C TYR A 33 2.40 3.16 -9.88
N LEU A 34 3.52 2.95 -10.56
CA LEU A 34 4.51 3.99 -10.77
C LEU A 34 3.92 5.09 -11.65
N SER A 35 3.46 6.18 -11.05
CA SER A 35 3.07 7.35 -11.82
C SER A 35 4.30 7.96 -12.49
N LYS A 36 4.22 8.27 -13.79
CA LYS A 36 5.24 9.11 -14.44
C LYS A 36 5.22 10.46 -13.74
N SER A 37 6.28 10.76 -13.00
CA SER A 37 6.45 12.07 -12.40
C SER A 37 6.52 13.13 -13.48
N VAL A 38 5.64 14.12 -13.38
CA VAL A 38 5.81 15.39 -14.07
C VAL A 38 6.67 16.25 -13.14
N MET A 39 7.82 16.74 -13.62
CA MET A 39 8.83 17.53 -12.88
C MET A 39 9.92 16.77 -12.11
N GLY A 40 10.42 15.62 -12.60
CA GLY A 40 11.73 15.09 -12.19
C GLY A 40 11.85 14.59 -10.74
N LEU A 41 10.74 14.42 -10.04
CA LEU A 41 10.68 13.73 -8.74
C LEU A 41 10.65 12.22 -8.97
N GLU A 42 11.51 11.45 -8.32
CA GLU A 42 11.49 9.99 -8.46
C GLU A 42 10.23 9.42 -7.80
N SER A 43 9.35 8.79 -8.58
CA SER A 43 8.29 7.96 -8.03
C SER A 43 8.94 6.66 -7.54
N GLN A 44 8.70 6.27 -6.29
CA GLN A 44 9.15 4.97 -5.80
C GLN A 44 8.12 3.91 -6.18
N ILE A 45 8.60 2.70 -6.52
CA ILE A 45 7.74 1.54 -6.73
C ILE A 45 7.28 1.10 -5.35
N PRO A 46 5.98 0.90 -5.13
CA PRO A 46 5.50 0.44 -3.84
C PRO A 46 5.76 -1.02 -3.57
N ASP A 47 5.89 -1.33 -2.28
CA ASP A 47 6.07 -2.70 -1.81
C ASP A 47 4.74 -3.46 -1.81
N ILE A 48 3.65 -2.80 -1.41
CA ILE A 48 2.30 -3.37 -1.42
C ILE A 48 1.30 -2.36 -1.98
N VAL A 49 0.41 -2.85 -2.85
CA VAL A 49 -0.75 -2.10 -3.34
C VAL A 49 -2.02 -2.69 -2.74
N VAL A 50 -2.85 -1.84 -2.15
CA VAL A 50 -4.10 -2.22 -1.49
C VAL A 50 -5.27 -1.41 -2.05
N ARG A 51 -6.33 -2.11 -2.45
CA ARG A 51 -7.52 -1.57 -3.14
C ARG A 51 -8.78 -1.71 -2.29
N PRO A 52 -8.96 -0.89 -1.24
CA PRO A 52 -10.14 -0.95 -0.41
C PRO A 52 -11.39 -0.49 -1.18
N LYS A 53 -12.53 -1.12 -0.89
CA LYS A 53 -13.86 -0.77 -1.43
C LYS A 53 -14.68 0.06 -0.44
N TYR A 54 -14.46 -0.16 0.86
CA TYR A 54 -15.28 0.43 1.90
C TYR A 54 -14.45 1.27 2.87
N VAL A 55 -15.08 2.30 3.45
CA VAL A 55 -14.44 3.21 4.41
C VAL A 55 -13.88 2.45 5.63
N GLU A 56 -14.57 1.39 6.07
CA GLU A 56 -14.11 0.57 7.19
C GLU A 56 -12.82 -0.20 6.90
N GLU A 57 -12.56 -0.56 5.65
CA GLU A 57 -11.31 -1.21 5.24
C GLU A 57 -10.17 -0.20 5.30
N ILE A 58 -10.38 1.01 4.77
CA ILE A 58 -9.42 2.13 4.85
C ILE A 58 -9.05 2.40 6.31
N ARG A 59 -10.04 2.50 7.18
CA ARG A 59 -9.82 2.74 8.62
C ARG A 59 -8.93 1.65 9.24
N LYS A 60 -9.23 0.38 8.98
CA LYS A 60 -8.45 -0.76 9.50
C LYS A 60 -7.00 -0.73 8.99
N ILE A 61 -6.80 -0.45 7.70
CA ILE A 61 -5.47 -0.32 7.08
C ILE A 61 -4.67 0.79 7.76
N LEU A 62 -5.25 1.99 7.89
CA LEU A 62 -4.54 3.14 8.49
C LEU A 62 -4.16 2.90 9.96
N ILE A 63 -5.05 2.26 10.74
CA ILE A 63 -4.75 1.88 12.13
C ILE A 63 -3.57 0.90 12.17
N TYR A 64 -3.61 -0.14 11.34
CA TYR A 64 -2.56 -1.15 11.26
C TYR A 64 -1.22 -0.53 10.87
N CYS A 65 -1.16 0.22 9.75
CA CYS A 65 0.07 0.85 9.29
C CYS A 65 0.64 1.86 10.30
N SER A 66 -0.22 2.54 11.07
CA SER A 66 0.22 3.45 12.15
C SER A 66 0.86 2.70 13.33
N GLN A 67 0.35 1.51 13.67
CA GLN A 67 0.89 0.64 14.71
C GLN A 67 2.23 0.06 14.29
N GLU A 68 2.27 -0.49 13.07
CA GLU A 68 3.42 -1.16 12.49
C GLU A 68 4.49 -0.20 11.93
N LYS A 69 4.23 1.12 11.96
CA LYS A 69 5.13 2.16 11.43
C LYS A 69 5.47 1.95 9.96
N ILE A 70 4.44 1.72 9.15
CA ILE A 70 4.55 1.57 7.71
C ILE A 70 4.06 2.86 7.05
N ALA A 71 4.78 3.35 6.03
CA ALA A 71 4.35 4.54 5.33
C ALA A 71 3.21 4.20 4.36
N VAL A 72 2.22 5.09 4.29
CA VAL A 72 1.08 4.94 3.40
C VAL A 72 0.95 6.20 2.54
N SER A 73 0.76 6.00 1.26
CA SER A 73 0.49 7.05 0.28
C SER A 73 -0.88 6.80 -0.33
N PRO A 74 -1.84 7.72 -0.17
CA PRO A 74 -3.10 7.63 -0.89
C PRO A 74 -2.85 7.93 -2.36
N PHE A 75 -3.24 7.00 -3.23
CA PHE A 75 -3.37 7.19 -4.66
C PHE A 75 -4.86 7.33 -5.00
N TRP A 76 -5.19 7.95 -6.13
CA TRP A 76 -6.53 8.44 -6.47
C TRP A 76 -7.70 7.45 -6.26
N ILE A 77 -7.43 6.14 -6.18
CA ILE A 77 -8.40 5.06 -5.90
C ILE A 77 -7.84 3.99 -4.92
N GLU A 78 -6.59 4.10 -4.44
CA GLU A 78 -5.86 2.97 -3.82
C GLU A 78 -4.87 3.41 -2.73
N ILE A 79 -4.50 2.53 -1.80
CA ILE A 79 -3.47 2.78 -0.78
C ILE A 79 -2.17 2.10 -1.19
N VAL A 80 -1.12 2.90 -1.29
CA VAL A 80 0.22 2.51 -1.68
C VAL A 80 1.07 2.45 -0.42
N VAL A 81 1.68 1.31 -0.13
CA VAL A 81 2.40 1.05 1.12
C VAL A 81 3.90 0.96 0.84
N ASN A 82 4.69 1.82 1.51
CA ASN A 82 6.15 1.99 1.36
C ASN A 82 6.87 1.95 2.73
#